data_AF-A0A0S4KQJ4-F1
#
_entry.id   AF-A0A0S4KQJ4-F1
#
_cell.length_a   1.000
_cell.length_b   1.000
_cell.length_c   1.000
_cell.angle_alpha   90.00
_cell.angle_beta   90.00
_cell.angle_gamma   90.00
#
_symmetry.space_group_name_H-M   'P 1'
#
loop_
_entity.id
_entity.type
_entity.pdbx_description
1 polymer ?
#
loop_
_entity_poly.entity_id
_entity_poly.type
_entity_poly.pdbx_seq_one_letter_code
_entity_poly.pdbx_strand_id
1 'polypeptide(L)' 'MPSVLDRVLERELKDALSRFEQALHQAGLDDESVKNRVRGAKQFVAFLYGRYVGNNPRDEE' A
#
# COMPACT_ATOMS: atom_id res chain seq x y z
N MET A 1 8.81 -9.71 16.03
CA MET A 1 8.77 -10.57 14.82
C MET A 1 7.58 -10.14 13.98
N PRO A 2 7.71 -9.85 12.68
CA PRO A 2 6.55 -9.52 11.85
C PRO A 2 5.61 -10.72 11.85
N SER A 3 4.34 -10.47 12.17
CA SER A 3 3.30 -11.47 12.25
C SER A 3 3.03 -12.08 10.87
N VAL A 4 2.46 -13.29 10.83
CA VAL A 4 2.01 -13.90 9.57
C VAL A 4 1.01 -13.00 8.84
N LEU A 5 0.21 -12.23 9.60
CA LEU A 5 -0.71 -11.23 9.04
C LEU A 5 0.03 -10.11 8.32
N ASP A 6 1.14 -9.62 8.86
CA ASP A 6 1.95 -8.56 8.21
C ASP A 6 2.50 -9.05 6.85
N ARG A 7 2.93 -10.31 6.76
CA ARG A 7 3.43 -10.90 5.51
C ARG A 7 2.33 -11.12 4.47
N VAL A 8 1.13 -11.51 4.90
CA VAL A 8 -0.03 -11.65 4.01
C VAL A 8 -0.48 -10.28 3.50
N LEU A 9 -0.55 -9.29 4.40
CA LEU A 9 -0.84 -7.91 4.06
C LEU A 9 0.16 -7.34 3.05
N GLU A 10 1.46 -7.55 3.26
CA GLU A 10 2.49 -7.11 2.31
C GLU A 10 2.32 -7.71 0.91
N ARG A 11 1.94 -8.99 0.82
CA ARG A 11 1.71 -9.66 -0.45
C ARG A 11 0.47 -9.10 -1.16
N GLU A 12 -0.66 -9.05 -0.47
CA GLU A 12 -1.91 -8.49 -1.00
C GLU A 12 -1.72 -7.04 -1.45
N LEU A 13 -0.93 -6.26 -0.70
CA LEU A 13 -0.64 -4.88 -1.04
C LEU A 13 0.22 -4.75 -2.30
N LYS A 14 1.23 -5.60 -2.47
CA LYS A 14 2.05 -5.65 -3.69
C LYS A 14 1.18 -5.99 -4.90
N ASP A 15 0.34 -7.01 -4.78
CA ASP A 15 -0.56 -7.43 -5.85
C ASP A 15 -1.56 -6.31 -6.21
N ALA A 16 -2.12 -5.62 -5.20
CA ALA A 16 -3.02 -4.48 -5.41
C ALA A 16 -2.32 -3.30 -6.10
N LEU A 17 -1.07 -2.96 -5.71
CA LEU A 17 -0.29 -1.91 -6.35
C LEU A 17 0.03 -2.23 -7.81
N SER A 18 0.36 -3.48 -8.12
CA SER A 18 0.60 -3.91 -9.50
C SER A 18 -0.67 -3.85 -10.37
N ARG A 19 -1.83 -4.25 -9.83
CA ARG A 19 -3.11 -4.09 -10.55
C ARG A 19 -3.47 -2.62 -10.76
N PHE A 20 -3.20 -1.77 -9.77
CA PHE A 20 -3.41 -0.34 -9.88
C PHE A 20 -2.53 0.29 -10.98
N GLU A 21 -1.24 -0.02 -11.00
CA GLU A 21 -0.31 0.44 -12.03
C GLU A 21 -0.76 0.01 -13.43
N GLN A 22 -1.15 -1.27 -13.60
CA GLN A 22 -1.69 -1.77 -14.87
C GLN A 22 -2.96 -1.03 -15.31
N ALA A 23 -3.89 -0.76 -14.39
CA ALA A 23 -5.10 -0.01 -14.68
C ALA A 23 -4.80 1.43 -15.14
N LEU A 24 -3.78 2.08 -14.57
CA LEU A 24 -3.36 3.41 -15.01
C LEU A 24 -2.76 3.40 -16.42
N HIS A 25 -1.94 2.39 -16.74
CA HIS A 25 -1.44 2.21 -18.11
C HIS A 25 -2.57 1.92 -19.11
N GLN A 26 -3.54 1.08 -18.74
CA GLN A 26 -4.71 0.79 -19.58
C GLN A 26 -5.59 2.03 -19.80
N ALA A 27 -5.65 2.94 -18.82
CA ALA A 27 -6.33 4.22 -18.95
C ALA A 27 -5.56 5.24 -19.81
N GLY A 28 -4.38 4.87 -20.33
CA GLY A 28 -3.59 5.71 -21.25
C GLY A 28 -2.82 6.84 -20.56
N LEU A 29 -2.54 6.73 -19.27
CA LEU A 29 -1.68 7.69 -18.57
C LEU A 29 -0.22 7.51 -19.01
N ASP A 30 0.50 8.62 -19.12
CA ASP A 30 1.95 8.61 -19.34
C ASP A 30 2.71 8.04 -18.13
N ASP A 31 3.93 7.57 -18.37
CA ASP A 31 4.77 6.92 -17.36
C ASP A 31 5.06 7.82 -16.15
N GLU A 32 5.15 9.14 -16.34
CA GLU A 32 5.41 10.09 -15.27
C GLU A 32 4.19 10.20 -14.33
N SER A 33 2.99 10.30 -14.90
CA SER A 33 1.73 10.32 -14.19
C SER A 33 1.47 9.00 -13.47
N VAL A 34 1.79 7.87 -14.10
CA VAL A 34 1.71 6.54 -13.47
C VAL A 34 2.65 6.48 -12.26
N LYS A 35 3.93 6.86 -12.41
CA LYS A 35 4.91 6.88 -11.31
C LYS A 35 4.44 7.75 -10.15
N ASN A 36 3.93 8.94 -10.44
CA ASN A 36 3.44 9.87 -9.42
C ASN A 36 2.23 9.29 -8.66
N ARG A 37 1.29 8.66 -9.36
CA ARG A 37 0.11 8.03 -8.74
C ARG A 37 0.47 6.80 -7.92
N VAL A 38 1.37 5.94 -8.41
CA VAL A 38 1.87 4.77 -7.68
C VAL A 38 2.64 5.20 -6.43
N ARG A 39 3.43 6.27 -6.50
CA ARG A 39 4.10 6.88 -5.33
C ARG A 39 3.09 7.37 -4.30
N GLY A 40 2.05 8.08 -4.72
CA GLY A 40 0.97 8.53 -3.85
C GLY A 40 0.22 7.38 -3.18
N ALA A 41 -0.08 6.31 -3.93
CA ALA A 41 -0.72 5.11 -3.38
C ALA A 41 0.14 4.46 -2.28
N LYS A 42 1.46 4.34 -2.49
CA LYS A 42 2.38 3.82 -1.47
C LYS A 42 2.39 4.68 -0.20
N GLN A 43 2.40 6.01 -0.34
CA GLN A 43 2.35 6.94 0.79
C GLN A 43 1.02 6.84 1.54
N PHE A 44 -0.10 6.73 0.83
CA PHE A 44 -1.42 6.58 1.43
C PHE A 44 -1.51 5.28 2.23
N VAL A 45 -1.02 4.17 1.68
CA VAL A 45 -0.97 2.90 2.41
C VAL A 45 -0.09 3.01 3.65
N ALA A 46 1.10 3.58 3.54
CA ALA A 46 2.00 3.76 4.68
C ALA A 46 1.34 4.60 5.80
N PHE A 47 0.58 5.63 5.42
CA PHE A 47 -0.21 6.42 6.36
C PHE A 47 -1.30 5.58 7.05
N LEU A 48 -2.08 4.80 6.29
CA LEU A 48 -3.11 3.92 6.85
C LEU A 48 -2.51 2.85 7.77
N TYR A 49 -1.38 2.25 7.38
CA TYR A 49 -0.68 1.24 8.16
C TYR A 49 -0.12 1.83 9.45
N GLY A 50 0.53 3.00 9.38
CA GLY A 50 1.01 3.73 10.55
C GLY A 50 -0.12 4.11 11.50
N ARG A 51 -1.29 4.49 10.98
CA ARG A 51 -2.49 4.75 11.78
C ARG A 51 -3.07 3.45 12.38
N TYR A 52 -3.09 2.35 11.64
CA TYR A 52 -3.62 1.08 12.12
C TYR A 52 -2.75 0.49 13.25
N VAL A 53 -1.43 0.55 13.10
CA VAL A 53 -0.48 0.13 14.14
C VAL A 53 -0.49 1.10 15.31
N GLY A 54 -0.49 2.41 15.06
CA GLY A 54 -0.50 3.45 16.11
C GLY A 54 -1.81 3.56 16.92
N ASN A 55 -2.93 3.05 16.39
CA ASN A 55 -4.21 2.96 17.11
C ASN A 55 -4.47 1.58 17.72
N ASN A 56 -3.52 0.65 17.69
CA ASN A 56 -3.72 -0.67 18.28
C ASN A 56 -3.58 -0.54 19.82
N PRO A 57 -4.66 -0.62 20.62
CA PRO A 57 -4.61 -0.43 22.07
C PRO A 57 -4.13 -1.71 22.78
N ARG A 58 -3.18 -2.43 22.17
CA ARG A 58 -2.72 -3.76 22.62
C ARG A 58 -1.29 -3.79 23.14
N ASP A 59 -0.63 -2.64 23.26
CA ASP A 59 0.71 -2.52 23.82
C ASP A 59 0.73 -1.68 25.12
N GLU A 60 -0.38 -1.72 25.88
CA GLU A 60 -0.42 -1.35 27.31
C GLU A 60 -0.71 -2.61 28.14
N GLU A 61 0.26 -3.50 28.27
CA GLU A 61 0.36 -4.50 29.36
C GLU A 61 1.78 -4.53 29.92
#